data_AF-A0A176QGL6-F1
#
_entry.id   AF-A0A176QGL6-F1
#
_cell.length_a   1.000
_cell.length_b   1.000
_cell.length_c   1.000
_cell.angle_alpha   90.00
_cell.angle_beta   90.00
_cell.angle_gamma   90.00
#
_symmetry.space_group_name_H-M   'P 1'
#
loop_
_entity.id
_entity.type
_entity.pdbx_description
1 polymer ?
#
loop_
_entity_poly.entity_id
_entity_poly.type
_entity_poly.pdbx_seq_one_letter_code
_entity_poly.pdbx_strand_id
1 'polypeptide(L)'
;MTDTTDETPHIDIEDPQVWVLDVDGRRHEVRTSQRGFRNLATWSVDGVEIASSSGSADSLELVVPDDHELVEEIGAMKARFAATGRPRRVTHFAGAKSAALPRALVGTGGTDLDPEPGSRAHRREEWAVRHPVLASADDVLGGAGKVVVPLLLAALLPVLGRLLPDWGLDLPSVDLPSIPWPDLPSIPWPDLSVPWPDVTLPGWLGALLGAAKVLWPLLLGIAVAVGEHRRRRRNAAARADREAQQTGEGARDGDADAGVARPGLDEEE
;
A
#
# COMPACT_ATOMS: atom_id res chain seq x y z
N MET A 1 -21.92 10.70 42.62
CA MET A 1 -20.53 10.79 42.13
C MET A 1 -20.25 9.42 41.53
N THR A 2 -20.70 9.20 40.30
CA THR A 2 -20.63 7.92 39.60
C THR A 2 -19.41 7.96 38.70
N ASP A 3 -18.45 7.13 39.08
CA ASP A 3 -17.23 6.81 38.35
C ASP A 3 -17.63 6.25 36.97
N THR A 4 -17.23 6.94 35.90
CA THR A 4 -17.44 6.50 34.52
C THR A 4 -16.12 5.89 34.08
N THR A 5 -16.00 4.58 34.24
CA THR A 5 -14.93 3.81 33.60
C THR A 5 -15.11 3.93 32.10
N ASP A 6 -14.17 4.60 31.45
CA ASP A 6 -14.01 4.66 30.00
C ASP A 6 -13.58 3.27 29.50
N GLU A 7 -14.55 2.37 29.41
CA GLU A 7 -14.37 1.02 28.90
C GLU A 7 -14.33 1.11 27.37
N THR A 8 -13.11 1.23 26.85
CA THR A 8 -12.83 1.12 25.41
C THR A 8 -13.49 -0.16 24.90
N PRO A 9 -14.39 -0.11 23.90
CA PRO A 9 -15.18 -1.28 23.53
C PRO A 9 -14.26 -2.37 23.00
N HIS A 10 -14.12 -3.44 23.78
CA HIS A 10 -13.46 -4.67 23.36
C HIS A 10 -14.33 -5.28 22.25
N ILE A 11 -13.96 -5.06 20.99
CA ILE A 11 -14.69 -5.59 19.85
C ILE A 11 -14.39 -7.08 19.76
N ASP A 12 -15.37 -7.93 20.04
CA ASP A 12 -15.29 -9.37 19.76
C ASP A 12 -15.00 -9.59 18.26
N ILE A 13 -13.86 -10.20 17.98
CA ILE A 13 -13.39 -10.47 16.62
C ILE A 13 -13.60 -11.96 16.30
N GLU A 14 -14.37 -12.27 15.26
CA GLU A 14 -14.28 -13.58 14.59
C GLU A 14 -12.85 -13.76 14.05
N ASP A 15 -12.06 -14.66 14.65
CA ASP A 15 -10.68 -15.03 14.32
C ASP A 15 -9.88 -13.96 13.55
N PRO A 16 -9.28 -12.96 14.23
CA PRO A 16 -8.52 -11.91 13.56
C PRO A 16 -7.35 -12.50 12.77
N GLN A 17 -7.17 -12.05 11.53
CA GLN A 17 -5.93 -12.31 10.81
C GLN A 17 -4.84 -11.40 11.38
N VAL A 18 -3.79 -12.02 11.94
CA VAL A 18 -2.62 -11.33 12.49
C VAL A 18 -1.53 -11.17 11.42
N TRP A 19 -0.84 -10.03 11.46
CA TRP A 19 0.29 -9.66 10.62
C TRP A 19 1.40 -9.11 11.51
N VAL A 20 2.66 -9.51 11.29
CA VAL A 20 3.79 -9.13 12.14
C VAL A 20 4.94 -8.57 11.29
N LEU A 21 5.66 -7.57 11.81
CA LEU A 21 6.92 -7.09 11.25
C LEU A 21 7.83 -6.60 12.37
N ASP A 22 9.03 -7.16 12.46
CA ASP A 22 10.10 -6.64 13.30
C ASP A 22 10.93 -5.63 12.49
N VAL A 23 10.94 -4.37 12.92
CA VAL A 23 11.69 -3.28 12.28
C VAL A 23 12.11 -2.27 13.34
N ASP A 24 13.31 -1.70 13.20
CA ASP A 24 13.87 -0.70 14.12
C ASP A 24 13.86 -1.14 15.60
N GLY A 25 14.02 -2.45 15.84
CA GLY A 25 14.03 -3.04 17.19
C GLY A 25 12.65 -3.14 17.85
N ARG A 26 11.57 -2.82 17.13
CA ARG A 26 10.20 -2.88 17.61
C ARG A 26 9.41 -3.95 16.87
N ARG A 27 8.53 -4.64 17.57
CA ARG A 27 7.63 -5.61 16.99
C ARG A 27 6.30 -4.94 16.66
N HIS A 28 6.06 -4.75 15.37
CA HIS A 28 4.79 -4.25 14.87
C HIS A 28 3.84 -5.40 14.64
N GLU A 29 2.62 -5.27 15.14
CA GLU A 29 1.56 -6.24 14.92
C GLU A 29 0.30 -5.54 14.43
N VAL A 30 -0.30 -6.06 13.36
CA VAL A 30 -1.58 -5.58 12.87
C VAL A 30 -2.59 -6.72 12.87
N ARG A 31 -3.71 -6.52 13.56
CA ARG A 31 -4.85 -7.43 13.55
C ARG A 31 -5.88 -6.90 12.57
N THR A 32 -6.37 -7.77 11.69
CA THR A 32 -7.39 -7.42 10.69
C THR A 32 -8.58 -8.35 10.78
N SER A 33 -9.78 -7.80 10.65
CA SER A 33 -11.02 -8.58 10.67
C SER A 33 -12.14 -7.89 9.90
N GLN A 34 -13.30 -8.56 9.85
CA GLN A 34 -14.49 -8.06 9.20
C GLN A 34 -15.68 -8.18 10.14
N ARG A 35 -16.48 -7.12 10.25
CA ARG A 35 -17.77 -7.13 10.95
C ARG A 35 -18.86 -6.70 9.98
N GLY A 36 -19.58 -7.65 9.43
CA GLY A 36 -20.53 -7.41 8.34
C GLY A 36 -19.81 -6.89 7.09
N PHE A 37 -20.15 -5.68 6.65
CA PHE A 37 -19.51 -5.04 5.49
C PHE A 37 -18.33 -4.11 5.84
N ARG A 38 -17.98 -4.01 7.13
CA ARG A 38 -16.89 -3.15 7.59
C ARG A 38 -15.65 -3.98 7.84
N ASN A 39 -14.54 -3.51 7.32
CA ASN A 39 -13.21 -3.95 7.64
C ASN A 39 -12.76 -3.25 8.93
N LEU A 40 -11.97 -3.96 9.73
CA LEU A 40 -11.38 -3.51 10.98
C LEU A 40 -9.89 -3.77 10.92
N ALA A 41 -9.09 -2.82 11.39
CA ALA A 41 -7.66 -2.99 11.56
C ALA A 41 -7.20 -2.33 12.87
N THR A 42 -6.36 -3.01 13.62
CA THR A 42 -5.75 -2.51 14.85
C THR A 42 -4.25 -2.73 14.76
N TRP A 43 -3.47 -1.68 15.03
CA TRP A 43 -2.02 -1.69 15.03
C TRP A 43 -1.49 -1.56 16.45
N SER A 44 -0.67 -2.51 16.84
CA SER A 44 0.07 -2.53 18.09
C SER A 44 1.58 -2.51 17.84
N VAL A 45 2.33 -1.92 18.76
CA VAL A 45 3.79 -1.94 18.82
C VAL A 45 4.19 -2.49 20.17
N ASP A 46 4.99 -3.55 20.18
CA ASP A 46 5.45 -4.23 21.40
C ASP A 46 4.29 -4.63 22.35
N GLY A 47 3.14 -4.99 21.76
CA GLY A 47 1.92 -5.38 22.46
C GLY A 47 1.00 -4.23 22.88
N VAL A 48 1.42 -2.97 22.73
CA VAL A 48 0.60 -1.78 23.05
C VAL A 48 -0.13 -1.31 21.81
N GLU A 49 -1.45 -1.17 21.87
CA GLU A 49 -2.23 -0.59 20.77
C GLU A 49 -1.89 0.89 20.56
N ILE A 50 -1.55 1.25 19.32
CA ILE A 50 -1.18 2.61 18.93
C ILE A 50 -2.28 3.26 18.09
N ALA A 51 -2.94 2.48 17.23
CA ALA A 51 -3.97 3.00 16.33
C ALA A 51 -4.96 1.92 15.91
N SER A 52 -6.22 2.31 15.71
CA SER A 52 -7.25 1.47 15.10
C SER A 52 -8.03 2.23 14.04
N SER A 53 -8.55 1.50 13.06
CA SER A 53 -9.30 2.05 11.93
C SER A 53 -10.38 1.07 11.49
N SER A 54 -11.51 1.60 11.02
CA SER A 54 -12.61 0.81 10.51
C SER A 54 -13.32 1.51 9.37
N GLY A 55 -13.86 0.74 8.43
CA GLY A 55 -14.56 1.30 7.28
C GLY A 55 -14.98 0.26 6.27
N SER A 56 -15.72 0.66 5.25
CA SER A 56 -16.11 -0.20 4.13
C SER A 56 -15.13 -0.14 2.95
N ALA A 57 -14.09 0.69 3.04
CA ALA A 57 -13.06 0.82 2.02
C ALA A 57 -12.23 -0.48 1.89
N ASP A 58 -11.71 -0.72 0.69
CA ASP A 58 -10.79 -1.82 0.40
C ASP A 58 -9.37 -1.57 0.93
N SER A 59 -9.13 -0.40 1.54
CA SER A 59 -7.98 -0.14 2.37
C SER A 59 -8.31 0.68 3.61
N LEU A 60 -7.55 0.44 4.67
CA LEU A 60 -7.56 1.23 5.90
C LEU A 60 -6.13 1.67 6.23
N GLU A 61 -5.97 2.97 6.46
CA GLU A 61 -4.74 3.55 6.98
C GLU A 61 -4.80 3.57 8.52
N LEU A 62 -3.71 3.14 9.17
CA LEU A 62 -3.51 3.23 10.60
C LEU A 62 -2.37 4.19 10.84
N VAL A 63 -2.64 5.24 11.61
CA VAL A 63 -1.73 6.36 11.77
C VAL A 63 -1.62 6.67 13.24
N VAL A 64 -0.40 6.93 13.69
CA VAL A 64 -0.13 7.32 15.06
C VAL A 64 -0.87 8.64 15.38
N PRO A 65 -1.54 8.74 16.55
CA PRO A 65 -2.10 9.99 17.04
C PRO A 65 -1.04 11.10 17.12
N ASP A 66 -1.44 12.36 16.89
CA ASP A 66 -0.49 13.49 16.84
C ASP A 66 0.18 13.78 18.20
N ASP A 67 -0.46 13.36 19.28
CA ASP A 67 -0.02 13.52 20.67
C ASP A 67 0.77 12.32 21.21
N HIS A 68 0.94 11.26 20.43
CA HIS A 68 1.69 10.07 20.85
C HIS A 68 3.20 10.27 20.65
N GLU A 69 4.01 9.81 21.60
CA GLU A 69 5.47 9.95 21.60
C GLU A 69 6.18 9.32 20.37
N LEU A 70 5.52 8.40 19.65
CA LEU A 70 6.11 7.66 18.54
C LEU A 70 5.76 8.27 17.18
N VAL A 71 5.01 9.38 17.13
CA VAL A 71 4.46 9.95 15.88
C VAL A 71 5.52 10.27 14.81
N GLU A 72 6.74 10.61 15.24
CA GLU A 72 7.87 10.91 14.36
C GLU A 72 8.77 9.68 14.06
N GLU A 73 8.55 8.56 14.73
CA GLU A 73 9.44 7.37 14.68
C GLU A 73 8.86 6.24 13.84
N ILE A 74 7.62 5.83 14.13
CA ILE A 74 7.10 4.53 13.68
C ILE A 74 6.25 4.59 12.40
N GLY A 75 5.92 5.79 11.92
CA GLY A 75 5.28 6.03 10.63
C GLY A 75 3.80 5.63 10.53
N ALA A 76 3.44 4.93 9.46
CA ALA A 76 2.05 4.59 9.15
C ALA A 76 1.91 3.16 8.61
N MET A 77 0.74 2.56 8.80
CA MET A 77 0.38 1.26 8.20
C MET A 77 -0.76 1.42 7.19
N LYS A 78 -0.77 0.55 6.19
CA LYS A 78 -1.91 0.37 5.29
C LYS A 78 -2.33 -1.09 5.26
N ALA A 79 -3.52 -1.38 5.75
CA ALA A 79 -4.18 -2.65 5.58
C ALA A 79 -5.01 -2.63 4.29
N ARG A 80 -4.86 -3.65 3.43
CA ARG A 80 -5.68 -3.85 2.23
C ARG A 80 -6.56 -5.06 2.37
N PHE A 81 -7.75 -4.95 1.78
CA PHE A 81 -8.79 -5.95 1.78
C PHE A 81 -9.23 -6.23 0.34
N ALA A 82 -9.77 -7.42 0.10
CA ALA A 82 -10.52 -7.71 -1.11
C ALA A 82 -11.84 -6.93 -1.11
N ALA A 83 -12.51 -6.83 -2.26
CA ALA A 83 -13.88 -6.31 -2.33
C ALA A 83 -14.87 -7.07 -1.41
N THR A 84 -14.57 -8.33 -1.08
CA THR A 84 -15.34 -9.14 -0.13
C THR A 84 -14.97 -8.90 1.34
N GLY A 85 -14.08 -7.94 1.64
CA GLY A 85 -13.54 -7.65 2.98
C GLY A 85 -12.49 -8.63 3.51
N ARG A 86 -12.04 -9.59 2.69
CA ARG A 86 -10.98 -10.52 3.10
C ARG A 86 -9.63 -9.79 3.21
N PRO A 87 -8.90 -9.89 4.33
CA PRO A 87 -7.57 -9.31 4.46
C PRO A 87 -6.62 -9.81 3.36
N ARG A 88 -5.84 -8.90 2.78
CA ARG A 88 -4.95 -9.19 1.65
C ARG A 88 -3.49 -8.94 1.97
N ARG A 89 -3.19 -7.80 2.59
CA ARG A 89 -1.83 -7.34 2.83
C ARG A 89 -1.83 -6.23 3.86
N VAL A 90 -0.79 -6.16 4.68
CA VAL A 90 -0.49 -4.98 5.48
C VAL A 90 0.91 -4.48 5.11
N THR A 91 1.04 -3.17 4.92
CA THR A 91 2.30 -2.52 4.55
C THR A 91 2.66 -1.43 5.55
N HIS A 92 3.89 -1.47 6.04
CA HIS A 92 4.52 -0.44 6.86
C HIS A 92 5.22 0.63 6.01
N PHE A 93 5.04 1.88 6.37
CA PHE A 93 5.70 3.04 5.80
C PHE A 93 6.46 3.76 6.91
N ALA A 94 7.77 3.52 6.99
CA ALA A 94 8.64 4.06 8.02
C ALA A 94 8.87 5.58 7.92
N GLY A 95 9.31 6.17 9.04
CA GLY A 95 9.65 7.58 9.21
C GLY A 95 8.53 8.41 9.84
N ALA A 96 8.72 9.72 9.88
CA ALA A 96 7.73 10.66 10.41
C ALA A 96 6.34 10.50 9.79
N LYS A 97 5.27 10.63 10.58
CA LYS A 97 3.87 10.61 10.10
C LYS A 97 3.65 11.49 8.86
N SER A 98 4.21 12.70 8.87
CA SER A 98 4.12 13.66 7.77
C SER A 98 4.67 13.14 6.43
N ALA A 99 5.68 12.27 6.46
CA ALA A 99 6.27 11.64 5.28
C ALA A 99 5.65 10.25 4.98
N ALA A 100 5.30 9.49 6.02
CA ALA A 100 4.76 8.14 5.92
C ALA A 100 3.32 8.13 5.40
N LEU A 101 2.45 9.01 5.90
CA LEU A 101 1.03 9.02 5.57
C LEU A 101 0.76 9.25 4.06
N PRO A 102 1.37 10.22 3.38
CA PRO A 102 1.18 10.39 1.94
C PRO A 102 1.57 9.13 1.14
N ARG A 103 2.64 8.45 1.55
CA ARG A 103 3.10 7.22 0.91
C ARG A 103 2.14 6.06 1.17
N ALA A 104 1.58 5.96 2.38
CA ALA A 104 0.55 4.99 2.72
C ALA A 104 -0.71 5.19 1.87
N LEU A 105 -1.22 6.42 1.80
CA LEU A 105 -2.40 6.76 1.00
C LEU A 105 -2.24 6.35 -0.47
N VAL A 106 -1.11 6.69 -1.09
CA VAL A 106 -0.82 6.31 -2.49
C VAL A 106 -0.45 4.82 -2.61
N GLY A 107 0.04 4.20 -1.54
CA GLY A 107 0.48 2.81 -1.51
C GLY A 107 1.83 2.59 -2.19
N THR A 108 2.71 3.59 -2.21
CA THR A 108 3.99 3.56 -2.93
C THR A 108 5.19 3.28 -2.01
N GLY A 109 5.83 2.13 -2.23
CA GLY A 109 6.93 1.64 -1.40
C GLY A 109 6.42 0.96 -0.12
N GLY A 110 7.25 0.96 0.92
CA GLY A 110 6.94 0.35 2.22
C GLY A 110 7.31 -1.13 2.31
N THR A 111 7.41 -1.62 3.54
CA THR A 111 7.77 -3.00 3.88
C THR A 111 6.50 -3.77 4.21
N ASP A 112 6.28 -4.93 3.59
CA ASP A 112 5.08 -5.72 3.89
C ASP A 112 5.27 -6.50 5.20
N LEU A 113 4.19 -6.59 5.97
CA LEU A 113 4.14 -7.43 7.17
C LEU A 113 3.93 -8.88 6.77
N ASP A 114 4.43 -9.77 7.60
CA ASP A 114 4.36 -11.21 7.44
C ASP A 114 3.04 -11.72 8.03
N PRO A 115 2.18 -12.41 7.25
CA PRO A 115 0.94 -12.97 7.77
C PRO A 115 1.25 -14.11 8.75
N GLU A 116 0.36 -14.29 9.72
CA GLU A 116 0.42 -15.42 10.65
C GLU A 116 0.61 -16.77 9.93
N PRO A 117 1.60 -17.60 10.32
CA PRO A 117 1.84 -18.89 9.71
C PRO A 117 0.61 -19.81 9.71
N GLY A 118 0.38 -20.51 8.60
CA GLY A 118 -0.76 -21.43 8.46
C GLY A 118 -2.13 -20.74 8.21
N SER A 119 -2.20 -19.41 8.33
CA SER A 119 -3.41 -18.64 8.02
C SER A 119 -3.79 -18.67 6.53
N ARG A 120 -5.00 -18.20 6.21
CA ARG A 120 -5.44 -18.03 4.81
C ARG A 120 -4.58 -17.02 4.05
N ALA A 121 -4.16 -15.95 4.72
CA ALA A 121 -3.28 -14.95 4.13
C ALA A 121 -1.90 -15.54 3.82
N HIS A 122 -1.34 -16.36 4.73
CA HIS A 122 -0.08 -17.06 4.52
C HIS A 122 -0.11 -17.98 3.29
N ARG A 123 -1.15 -18.83 3.16
CA ARG A 123 -1.30 -19.70 1.96
C ARG A 123 -1.45 -18.92 0.65
N ARG A 124 -2.10 -17.75 0.71
CA ARG A 124 -2.21 -16.86 -0.45
C ARG A 124 -0.85 -16.28 -0.82
N GLU A 125 -0.06 -15.88 0.16
CA GLU A 125 1.31 -15.40 -0.06
C GLU A 125 2.16 -16.50 -0.71
N GLU A 126 2.14 -17.73 -0.19
CA GLU A 126 2.82 -18.88 -0.79
C GLU A 126 2.34 -19.16 -2.23
N TRP A 127 1.03 -19.03 -2.48
CA TRP A 127 0.50 -19.15 -3.83
C TRP A 127 0.99 -18.04 -4.74
N ALA A 128 1.08 -16.80 -4.25
CA ALA A 128 1.53 -15.64 -5.00
C ALA A 128 3.03 -15.72 -5.34
N VAL A 129 3.84 -16.28 -4.43
CA VAL A 129 5.26 -16.60 -4.70
C VAL A 129 5.38 -17.60 -5.85
N ARG A 130 4.52 -18.64 -5.87
CA ARG A 130 4.51 -19.64 -6.94
C ARG A 130 3.92 -19.13 -8.26
N HIS A 131 3.01 -18.15 -8.23
CA HIS A 131 2.29 -17.65 -9.41
C HIS A 131 2.40 -16.12 -9.54
N PRO A 132 3.62 -15.57 -9.74
CA PRO A 132 3.87 -14.13 -9.65
C PRO A 132 3.10 -13.30 -10.68
N VAL A 133 2.88 -13.84 -11.89
CA VAL A 133 2.12 -13.16 -12.95
C VAL A 133 0.65 -13.02 -12.57
N LEU A 134 0.03 -14.10 -12.11
CA LEU A 134 -1.39 -14.12 -11.72
C LEU A 134 -1.65 -13.27 -10.46
N ALA A 135 -0.73 -13.31 -9.49
CA ALA A 135 -0.81 -12.48 -8.30
C ALA A 135 -0.68 -10.98 -8.60
N SER A 136 0.09 -10.61 -9.63
CA SER A 136 0.28 -9.20 -10.01
C SER A 136 -0.93 -8.64 -10.78
N ALA A 137 -1.64 -9.47 -11.55
CA ALA A 137 -2.85 -9.05 -12.26
C ALA A 137 -3.99 -8.63 -11.30
N ASP A 138 -4.15 -9.38 -10.20
CA ASP A 138 -5.16 -9.12 -9.17
C ASP A 138 -4.88 -7.81 -8.40
N ASP A 139 -3.60 -7.48 -8.17
CA ASP A 139 -3.19 -6.24 -7.48
C ASP A 139 -3.40 -4.97 -8.35
N VAL A 140 -3.20 -5.07 -9.67
CA VAL A 140 -3.36 -3.94 -10.61
C VAL A 140 -4.84 -3.55 -10.76
N LEU A 141 -5.75 -4.52 -10.68
CA LEU A 141 -7.21 -4.28 -10.76
C LEU A 141 -7.81 -3.65 -9.50
N GLY A 142 -7.16 -3.79 -8.33
CA GLY A 142 -7.73 -3.35 -7.04
C GLY A 142 -7.74 -1.84 -6.80
N GLY A 143 -6.66 -1.13 -7.18
CA GLY A 143 -6.47 0.30 -6.86
C GLY A 143 -6.42 1.21 -8.09
N ALA A 144 -5.31 1.20 -8.82
CA ALA A 144 -5.12 2.02 -10.02
C ALA A 144 -6.03 1.56 -11.18
N GLY A 145 -6.33 0.26 -11.27
CA GLY A 145 -7.14 -0.31 -12.33
C GLY A 145 -8.54 0.28 -12.43
N LYS A 146 -9.18 0.66 -11.31
CA LYS A 146 -10.54 1.23 -11.33
C LYS A 146 -10.65 2.55 -12.08
N VAL A 147 -9.57 3.34 -12.14
CA VAL A 147 -9.55 4.64 -12.85
C VAL A 147 -8.82 4.50 -14.19
N VAL A 148 -7.69 3.79 -14.18
CA VAL A 148 -6.83 3.65 -15.35
C VAL A 148 -7.44 2.72 -16.40
N VAL A 149 -8.10 1.62 -16.02
CA VAL A 149 -8.71 0.69 -17.00
C VAL A 149 -9.87 1.34 -17.76
N PRO A 150 -10.86 2.01 -17.11
CA PRO A 150 -11.90 2.73 -17.85
C PRO A 150 -11.33 3.86 -18.71
N LEU A 151 -10.33 4.59 -18.22
CA LEU A 151 -9.70 5.68 -18.98
C LEU A 151 -8.93 5.15 -20.20
N LEU A 152 -8.20 4.04 -20.06
CA LEU A 152 -7.52 3.39 -21.18
C LEU A 152 -8.53 2.80 -22.18
N LEU A 153 -9.62 2.18 -21.70
CA LEU A 153 -10.71 1.71 -22.57
C LEU A 153 -11.37 2.87 -23.33
N ALA A 154 -11.66 3.99 -22.65
CA ALA A 154 -12.21 5.20 -23.24
C ALA A 154 -11.26 5.81 -24.30
N ALA A 155 -9.95 5.82 -24.02
CA ALA A 155 -8.95 6.29 -24.97
C ALA A 155 -8.75 5.33 -26.16
N LEU A 156 -8.97 4.02 -25.97
CA LEU A 156 -8.80 3.01 -27.02
C LEU A 156 -10.00 2.91 -27.96
N LEU A 157 -11.22 3.18 -27.47
CA LEU A 157 -12.47 3.17 -28.25
C LEU A 157 -12.39 3.91 -29.61
N PRO A 158 -11.88 5.16 -29.71
CA PRO A 158 -11.77 5.87 -30.99
C PRO A 158 -10.69 5.30 -31.93
N VAL A 159 -9.67 4.62 -31.39
CA VAL A 159 -8.65 3.92 -32.20
C VAL A 159 -9.22 2.62 -32.75
N LEU A 160 -9.96 1.88 -31.92
CA LEU A 160 -10.63 0.64 -32.32
C LEU A 160 -11.71 0.92 -33.37
N GLY A 161 -12.46 2.02 -33.23
CA GLY A 161 -13.43 2.47 -34.24
C GLY A 161 -12.85 2.81 -35.62
N ARG A 162 -11.52 3.02 -35.74
CA ARG A 162 -10.83 3.21 -37.04
C ARG A 162 -10.32 1.90 -37.66
N LEU A 163 -10.23 0.83 -36.86
CA LEU A 163 -9.68 -0.47 -37.24
C LEU A 163 -10.76 -1.55 -37.42
N LEU A 164 -11.95 -1.31 -36.88
CA LEU A 164 -13.12 -2.17 -37.08
C LEU A 164 -13.88 -1.72 -38.35
N PRO A 165 -14.34 -2.64 -39.21
CA PRO A 165 -15.24 -2.32 -40.32
C PRO A 165 -16.51 -1.64 -39.80
N ASP A 166 -17.18 -0.86 -40.66
CA ASP A 166 -18.40 -0.08 -40.37
C ASP A 166 -19.58 -0.97 -39.91
N TRP A 167 -19.55 -1.44 -38.66
CA TRP A 167 -20.54 -2.36 -38.10
C TRP A 167 -21.77 -1.65 -37.49
N GLY A 168 -21.99 -0.37 -37.78
CA GLY A 168 -23.22 0.34 -37.39
C GLY A 168 -23.48 0.40 -35.87
N LEU A 169 -22.42 0.35 -35.04
CA LEU A 169 -22.56 0.54 -33.60
C LEU A 169 -22.72 2.03 -33.28
N ASP A 170 -23.95 2.47 -33.01
CA ASP A 170 -24.23 3.77 -32.42
C ASP A 170 -23.62 3.83 -31.01
N LEU A 171 -22.45 4.46 -30.90
CA LEU A 171 -21.84 4.73 -29.60
C LEU A 171 -22.68 5.77 -28.87
N PRO A 172 -22.94 5.60 -27.56
CA PRO A 172 -23.69 6.59 -26.79
C PRO A 172 -22.95 7.92 -26.78
N SER A 173 -23.65 9.00 -27.13
CA SER A 173 -23.15 10.37 -26.99
C SER A 173 -22.96 10.70 -25.52
N VAL A 174 -21.71 10.79 -25.07
CA VAL A 174 -21.39 11.23 -23.71
C VAL A 174 -21.29 12.75 -23.72
N ASP A 175 -22.33 13.41 -23.21
CA ASP A 175 -22.28 14.85 -22.92
C ASP A 175 -21.35 15.08 -21.73
N LEU A 176 -20.17 15.64 -21.99
CA LEU A 176 -19.25 16.05 -20.95
C LEU A 176 -19.84 17.27 -20.21
N PRO A 177 -19.79 17.29 -18.87
CA PRO A 177 -20.29 18.43 -18.10
C PRO A 177 -19.47 19.69 -18.41
N SER A 178 -20.16 20.80 -18.68
CA SER A 178 -19.55 22.12 -18.82
C SER A 178 -19.09 22.62 -17.46
N ILE A 179 -17.78 22.68 -17.25
CA ILE A 179 -17.18 23.20 -16.02
C ILE A 179 -17.16 24.74 -16.11
N PRO A 180 -17.82 25.47 -15.20
CA PRO A 180 -17.74 26.92 -15.14
C PRO A 180 -16.37 27.30 -14.57
N TRP A 181 -15.48 27.77 -15.44
CA TRP A 181 -14.17 28.26 -15.00
C TRP A 181 -14.33 29.60 -14.27
N PRO A 182 -13.62 29.82 -13.15
CA PRO A 182 -13.62 31.10 -12.48
C PRO A 182 -12.87 32.15 -13.33
N ASP A 183 -13.40 33.37 -13.36
CA ASP A 183 -12.71 34.52 -13.93
C ASP A 183 -11.46 34.83 -13.10
N LEU A 184 -10.28 34.55 -13.66
CA LEU A 184 -9.01 34.83 -13.01
C LEU A 184 -8.64 36.31 -13.17
N PRO A 185 -8.08 36.96 -12.13
CA PRO A 185 -7.62 38.34 -12.22
C PRO A 185 -6.51 38.47 -13.25
N SER A 186 -6.58 39.54 -14.06
CA SER A 186 -5.57 39.88 -15.05
C SER A 186 -4.29 40.36 -14.36
N ILE A 187 -3.31 39.46 -14.28
CA ILE A 187 -1.96 39.78 -13.80
C ILE A 187 -1.21 40.53 -14.92
N PRO A 188 -0.70 41.75 -14.69
CA PRO A 188 0.11 42.47 -15.67
C PRO A 188 1.50 41.83 -15.71
N TRP A 189 1.72 40.98 -16.70
CA TRP A 189 3.02 40.38 -16.93
C TRP A 189 4.01 41.42 -17.48
N PRO A 190 5.30 41.36 -17.12
CA PRO A 190 6.31 42.20 -17.73
C PRO A 190 6.46 41.88 -19.22
N ASP A 191 6.61 42.92 -20.03
CA ASP A 191 6.80 42.82 -21.48
C ASP A 191 8.21 42.30 -21.78
N LEU A 192 8.34 40.96 -21.84
CA LEU A 192 9.57 40.27 -22.23
C LEU A 192 9.64 40.19 -23.75
N SER A 193 9.95 41.31 -24.40
CA SER A 193 10.19 41.38 -25.85
C SER A 193 11.57 40.79 -26.21
N VAL A 194 11.79 39.51 -25.89
CA VAL A 194 12.93 38.74 -26.38
C VAL A 194 12.58 38.27 -27.79
N PRO A 195 13.43 38.50 -28.81
CA PRO A 195 13.18 37.99 -30.16
C PRO A 195 13.38 36.48 -30.16
N TRP A 196 12.36 35.75 -29.76
CA TRP A 196 12.31 34.31 -29.92
C TRP A 196 12.19 34.02 -31.41
N PRO A 197 13.01 33.12 -31.98
CA PRO A 197 12.76 32.66 -33.33
C PRO A 197 11.37 32.01 -33.38
N ASP A 198 10.60 32.26 -34.43
CA ASP A 198 9.33 31.59 -34.72
C ASP A 198 9.59 30.10 -35.01
N VAL A 199 9.92 29.35 -33.97
CA VAL A 199 10.09 27.91 -34.02
C VAL A 199 8.70 27.31 -33.98
N THR A 200 8.12 27.13 -35.17
CA THR A 200 7.02 26.20 -35.34
C THR A 200 7.51 24.82 -34.92
N LEU A 201 6.99 24.29 -33.81
CA LEU A 201 7.28 22.92 -33.43
C LEU A 201 6.84 22.04 -34.60
N PRO A 202 7.72 21.16 -35.12
CA PRO A 202 7.34 20.26 -36.19
C PRO A 202 6.05 19.53 -35.82
N GLY A 203 5.14 19.32 -36.77
CA GLY A 203 3.82 18.73 -36.48
C GLY A 203 3.89 17.38 -35.75
N TRP A 204 4.97 16.63 -35.93
CA TRP A 204 5.23 15.39 -35.18
C TRP A 204 5.46 15.63 -33.69
N LEU A 205 6.06 16.74 -33.29
CA LEU A 205 6.34 17.09 -31.90
C LEU A 205 5.08 17.61 -31.19
N GLY A 206 4.22 18.36 -31.90
CA GLY A 206 2.87 18.69 -31.42
C GLY A 206 1.98 17.46 -31.26
N ALA A 207 2.05 16.52 -32.21
CA ALA A 207 1.38 15.22 -32.11
C ALA A 207 1.93 14.38 -30.94
N LEU A 208 3.25 14.43 -30.69
CA LEU A 208 3.89 13.74 -29.56
C LEU A 208 3.45 14.32 -28.22
N LEU A 209 3.37 15.65 -28.09
CA LEU A 209 2.90 16.33 -26.87
C LEU A 209 1.40 16.11 -26.63
N GLY A 210 0.59 16.09 -27.69
CA GLY A 210 -0.82 15.70 -27.62
C GLY A 210 -0.99 14.24 -27.18
N ALA A 211 -0.19 13.34 -27.75
CA ALA A 211 -0.16 11.93 -27.33
C ALA A 211 0.38 11.77 -25.90
N ALA A 212 1.34 12.58 -25.46
CA ALA A 212 1.87 12.53 -24.10
C ALA A 212 0.81 12.80 -23.03
N LYS A 213 -0.14 13.71 -23.28
CA LYS A 213 -1.28 13.96 -22.38
C LYS A 213 -2.21 12.73 -22.25
N VAL A 214 -2.31 11.95 -23.33
CA VAL A 214 -3.11 10.71 -23.39
C VAL A 214 -2.34 9.52 -22.81
N LEU A 215 -1.03 9.46 -23.02
CA LEU A 215 -0.16 8.36 -22.60
C LEU A 215 0.36 8.52 -21.18
N TRP A 216 0.28 9.71 -20.58
CA TRP A 216 0.74 9.94 -19.20
C TRP A 216 0.13 8.96 -18.18
N PRO A 217 -1.18 8.66 -18.17
CA PRO A 217 -1.75 7.63 -17.29
C PRO A 217 -1.17 6.23 -17.53
N LEU A 218 -0.89 5.86 -18.78
CA LEU A 218 -0.27 4.58 -19.13
C LEU A 218 1.17 4.50 -18.61
N LEU A 219 1.96 5.56 -18.84
CA LEU A 219 3.34 5.65 -18.36
C LEU A 219 3.39 5.65 -16.82
N LEU A 220 2.46 6.33 -16.17
CA LEU A 220 2.30 6.29 -14.71
C LEU A 220 2.00 4.86 -14.24
N GLY A 221 1.08 4.15 -14.90
CA GLY A 221 0.77 2.76 -14.61
C GLY A 221 1.99 1.84 -14.75
N ILE A 222 2.77 2.00 -15.83
CA ILE A 222 4.02 1.25 -16.04
C ILE A 222 5.05 1.58 -14.96
N ALA A 223 5.24 2.86 -14.63
CA ALA A 223 6.18 3.28 -13.59
C ALA A 223 5.81 2.68 -12.21
N VAL A 224 4.52 2.70 -11.86
CA VAL A 224 4.01 2.05 -10.64
C VAL A 224 4.25 0.54 -10.67
N ALA A 225 3.97 -0.14 -11.79
CA ALA A 225 4.19 -1.58 -11.93
C ALA A 225 5.67 -1.96 -11.82
N VAL A 226 6.57 -1.21 -12.46
CA VAL A 226 8.03 -1.39 -12.34
C VAL A 226 8.51 -1.12 -10.91
N GLY A 227 7.96 -0.08 -10.27
CA GLY A 227 8.22 0.23 -8.87
C GLY A 227 7.82 -0.92 -7.94
N GLU A 228 6.62 -1.47 -8.11
CA GLU A 228 6.12 -2.62 -7.33
C GLU A 228 6.97 -3.87 -7.59
N HIS A 229 7.40 -4.13 -8.83
CA HIS A 229 8.28 -5.27 -9.12
C HIS A 229 9.62 -5.15 -8.39
N ARG A 230 10.25 -3.97 -8.43
CA ARG A 230 11.51 -3.72 -7.70
C ARG A 230 11.31 -3.82 -6.20
N ARG A 231 10.19 -3.33 -5.69
CA ARG A 231 9.84 -3.40 -4.28
C ARG A 231 9.72 -4.85 -3.80
N ARG A 232 9.00 -5.71 -4.53
CA ARG A 232 8.87 -7.13 -4.15
C ARG A 232 10.23 -7.83 -4.07
N ARG A 233 11.16 -7.53 -4.99
CA ARG A 233 12.53 -8.05 -4.91
C ARG A 233 13.26 -7.59 -3.65
N ARG A 234 13.12 -6.31 -3.28
CA ARG A 234 13.72 -5.77 -2.05
C ARG A 234 13.09 -6.37 -0.79
N ASN A 235 11.77 -6.48 -0.74
CA ASN A 235 11.04 -7.06 0.39
C ASN A 235 11.38 -8.55 0.57
N ALA A 236 11.50 -9.29 -0.54
CA ALA A 236 11.93 -10.69 -0.51
C ALA A 236 13.38 -10.85 0.01
N ALA A 237 14.30 -10.01 -0.46
CA ALA A 237 15.69 -10.02 0.03
C ALA A 237 15.75 -9.66 1.53
N ALA A 238 15.06 -8.58 1.93
CA ALA A 238 15.01 -8.16 3.32
C ALA A 238 14.34 -9.19 4.25
N ARG A 239 13.37 -9.98 3.76
CA ARG A 239 12.80 -11.10 4.53
C ARG A 239 13.84 -12.21 4.70
N ALA A 240 14.53 -12.60 3.64
CA ALA A 240 15.56 -13.64 3.72
C ALA A 240 16.70 -13.25 4.68
N ASP A 241 17.12 -11.98 4.68
CA ASP A 241 18.13 -11.48 5.61
C ASP A 241 17.65 -11.54 7.07
N ARG A 242 16.37 -11.21 7.33
CA ARG A 242 15.75 -11.31 8.66
C ARG A 242 15.64 -12.76 9.15
N GLU A 243 15.21 -13.68 8.29
CA GLU A 243 15.12 -15.11 8.60
C GLU A 243 16.51 -15.70 8.94
N ALA A 244 17.55 -15.27 8.21
CA ALA A 244 18.93 -15.67 8.48
C ALA A 244 19.45 -15.13 9.83
N GLN A 245 19.11 -13.90 10.18
CA GLN A 245 19.47 -13.29 11.48
C GLN A 245 18.79 -14.01 12.65
N GLN A 246 17.49 -14.28 12.56
CA GLN A 246 16.74 -15.00 13.61
C GLN A 246 17.28 -16.42 13.83
N THR A 247 17.62 -17.13 12.75
CA THR A 247 18.21 -18.48 12.85
C THR A 247 19.62 -18.44 13.46
N GLY A 248 20.40 -17.39 13.17
CA GLY A 248 21.74 -17.20 13.71
C GLY A 248 21.78 -16.77 15.18
N GLU A 249 20.83 -15.93 15.62
CA GLU A 249 20.70 -15.49 17.02
C GLU A 249 20.26 -16.65 17.93
N GLY A 250 19.23 -17.41 17.50
CA GLY A 250 18.75 -18.57 18.26
C GLY A 250 19.79 -19.70 18.40
N ALA A 251 20.70 -19.82 17.44
CA ALA A 251 21.82 -20.76 17.53
C ALA A 251 22.93 -20.29 18.51
N ARG A 252 23.09 -18.98 18.73
CA ARG A 252 24.07 -18.43 19.68
C ARG A 252 23.56 -18.49 21.12
N ASP A 253 22.28 -18.21 21.34
CA ASP A 253 21.68 -18.29 22.68
C ASP A 253 21.54 -19.74 23.18
N GLY A 254 21.30 -20.69 22.27
CA GLY A 254 21.27 -22.12 22.62
C GLY A 254 22.62 -22.71 23.05
N ASP A 255 23.74 -22.13 22.61
CA ASP A 255 25.10 -22.57 22.97
C ASP A 255 25.58 -21.94 24.30
N ALA A 256 25.01 -20.79 24.68
CA ALA A 256 25.31 -20.10 25.95
C ALA A 256 24.63 -20.76 27.17
N ASP A 257 23.46 -21.38 27.00
CA ASP A 257 22.73 -22.06 28.10
C ASP A 257 23.22 -23.50 28.36
N ALA A 258 23.89 -24.13 27.38
CA ALA A 258 24.49 -25.46 27.54
C ALA A 258 25.78 -25.47 28.39
N GLY A 259 26.31 -24.30 28.77
CA GLY A 259 27.58 -24.15 29.49
C GLY A 259 27.48 -24.06 31.02
N VAL A 260 26.28 -23.91 31.61
CA VAL A 260 26.14 -23.78 33.08
C VAL A 260 25.80 -25.15 33.69
N ALA A 261 26.74 -26.09 33.58
CA ALA A 261 26.73 -27.29 34.41
C ALA A 261 26.94 -26.86 35.87
N ARG A 262 25.87 -26.87 36.67
CA ARG A 262 25.94 -26.76 38.13
C ARG A 262 26.72 -27.98 38.65
N PRO A 263 27.91 -27.82 39.27
CA PRO A 263 28.55 -28.92 39.95
C PRO A 263 27.75 -29.23 41.22
N GLY A 264 27.53 -30.53 41.44
CA GLY A 264 26.55 -31.09 42.34
C GLY A 264 26.70 -30.67 43.80
N LEU A 265 25.54 -30.53 44.42
CA LEU A 265 25.37 -30.83 45.83
C LEU A 265 24.73 -32.21 45.93
N ASP A 266 25.13 -32.91 46.98
CA ASP A 266 24.49 -34.07 47.58
C ASP A 266 25.02 -35.44 47.14
N GLU A 267 26.10 -35.87 47.80
CA GLU A 267 26.17 -37.25 48.30
C GLU A 267 26.41 -37.23 49.82
N GLU A 268 25.75 -38.19 50.44
CA GLU A 268 25.43 -38.44 51.85
C GLU A 268 26.65 -38.63 52.77
N GLU A 269 26.58 -38.17 54.03
CA GLU A 269 26.34 -38.99 55.25
C GLU A 269 26.25 -38.10 56.51
#